data_AF-A0A232FDC4-F1
#
_entry.id   AF-A0A232FDC4-F1
#
_cell.length_a   1.000
_cell.length_b   1.000
_cell.length_c   1.000
_cell.angle_alpha   90.00
_cell.angle_beta   90.00
_cell.angle_gamma   90.00
#
_symmetry.space_group_name_H-M   'P 1'
#
loop_
_entity.id
_entity.type
_entity.pdbx_description
1 polymer ?
#
loop_
_entity_poly.entity_id
_entity_poly.type
_entity_poly.pdbx_seq_one_letter_code
_entity_poly.pdbx_strand_id
1 'polypeptide(L)'
;MSLWLTEFYPAGAQIVRQGEKGNKFYIISGGTVRVTKDTDFGEEELVVLCKGQYFGEKALYDDSGENRRHANVIALDPVECLTLDRTCVFLNI
;
A
#
# COMPACT_ATOMS: atom_id res chain seq x y z
N MET A 1 -12.77 -16.87 -11.21
CA MET A 1 -11.62 -16.03 -11.59
C MET A 1 -11.30 -15.15 -10.39
N SER A 2 -10.11 -15.24 -9.79
CA SER A 2 -9.77 -14.39 -8.64
C SER A 2 -9.56 -12.95 -9.10
N LEU A 3 -10.24 -11.98 -8.47
CA LEU A 3 -10.04 -10.53 -8.70
C LEU A 3 -8.78 -9.97 -8.01
N TRP A 4 -8.07 -10.81 -7.26
CA TRP A 4 -6.90 -10.43 -6.47
C TRP A 4 -5.63 -10.91 -7.14
N LEU A 5 -4.64 -10.03 -7.24
CA LEU A 5 -3.26 -10.38 -7.59
C LEU A 5 -2.46 -10.61 -6.31
N THR A 6 -1.57 -11.59 -6.29
CA THR A 6 -0.63 -11.79 -5.18
C THR A 6 0.71 -11.18 -5.55
N GLU A 7 1.20 -10.26 -4.73
CA GLU A 7 2.50 -9.60 -4.88
C GLU A 7 3.40 -9.93 -3.68
N PHE A 8 4.69 -10.16 -3.93
CA PHE A 8 5.69 -10.49 -2.91
C PHE A 8 6.76 -9.41 -2.84
N TYR A 9 7.12 -9.00 -1.64
CA TYR A 9 8.11 -7.96 -1.38
C TYR A 9 9.17 -8.48 -0.41
N PRO A 10 10.47 -8.33 -0.72
CA PRO A 10 11.52 -8.69 0.23
C PRO A 10 11.57 -7.71 1.40
N ALA A 11 12.21 -8.12 2.50
CA ALA A 11 12.46 -7.23 3.64
C ALA A 11 13.22 -5.96 3.19
N GLY A 12 12.82 -4.81 3.73
CA GLY A 12 13.35 -3.50 3.37
C GLY A 12 12.77 -2.89 2.08
N ALA A 13 11.91 -3.61 1.35
CA ALA A 13 11.30 -3.07 0.14
C ALA A 13 10.35 -1.90 0.45
N GLN A 14 10.44 -0.86 -0.37
CA GLN A 14 9.49 0.26 -0.40
C GLN A 14 8.29 -0.16 -1.24
N ILE A 15 7.21 -0.59 -0.58
CA ILE A 15 5.98 -1.08 -1.23
C ILE A 15 5.15 0.08 -1.76
N VAL A 16 5.10 1.18 -1.00
CA VAL A 16 4.41 2.42 -1.34
C VAL A 16 5.31 3.58 -0.96
N ARG A 17 5.38 4.60 -1.81
CA ARG A 17 6.07 5.86 -1.49
C ARG A 17 5.09 7.02 -1.41
N GLN A 18 5.27 7.87 -0.40
CA GLN A 18 4.52 9.09 -0.21
C GLN A 18 4.65 9.99 -1.44
N GLY A 19 3.54 10.64 -1.82
CA GLY A 19 3.49 11.53 -2.98
C GLY A 19 3.42 10.83 -4.34
N GLU A 20 3.58 9.50 -4.43
CA GLU A 20 3.34 8.78 -5.69
C GLU A 20 1.85 8.70 -5.99
N LYS A 21 1.50 8.57 -7.27
CA LYS A 21 0.12 8.25 -7.66
C LYS A 21 -0.21 6.82 -7.23
N GLY A 22 -1.35 6.63 -6.60
CA GLY A 22 -1.77 5.36 -6.05
C GLY A 22 -3.15 4.92 -6.53
N ASN A 23 -3.20 3.81 -7.26
CA ASN A 23 -4.44 3.19 -7.75
C ASN A 23 -4.66 1.75 -7.20
N LYS A 24 -3.78 1.31 -6.30
CA LYS A 24 -3.82 -0.04 -5.70
C LYS A 24 -4.17 -0.03 -4.21
N PHE A 25 -4.92 -1.02 -3.77
CA PHE A 25 -5.19 -1.37 -2.38
C PHE A 25 -4.49 -2.70 -2.03
N TYR A 26 -4.00 -2.83 -0.81
CA TYR A 26 -3.18 -3.96 -0.36
C TYR A 26 -3.75 -4.57 0.92
N ILE A 27 -3.91 -5.89 0.95
CA ILE A 27 -4.17 -6.68 2.15
C ILE A 27 -2.94 -7.55 2.42
N ILE A 28 -2.40 -7.50 3.63
CA ILE A 28 -1.23 -8.28 4.03
C ILE A 28 -1.67 -9.73 4.28
N SER A 29 -1.31 -10.66 3.41
CA SER A 29 -1.56 -12.11 3.60
C SER A 29 -0.42 -12.80 4.36
N GLY A 30 0.77 -12.19 4.39
CA GLY A 30 1.93 -12.64 5.19
C GLY A 30 2.95 -11.53 5.42
N GLY A 31 3.64 -11.59 6.57
CA GLY A 31 4.68 -10.64 6.95
C GLY A 31 4.18 -9.37 7.67
N THR A 32 5.07 -8.39 7.77
CA THR A 32 4.88 -7.13 8.50
C THR A 32 5.45 -5.94 7.74
N VAL A 33 4.76 -4.80 7.79
CA VAL A 33 5.19 -3.53 7.21
C VAL A 33 5.18 -2.43 8.27
N ARG A 34 6.05 -1.43 8.12
CA ARG A 34 5.91 -0.15 8.83
C ARG A 34 5.38 0.92 7.88
N VAL A 35 4.51 1.77 8.39
CA VAL A 35 3.97 2.93 7.70
C VAL A 35 4.64 4.17 8.27
N THR A 36 5.26 4.96 7.41
CA THR A 36 5.96 6.18 7.81
C THR A 36 5.48 7.39 7.01
N LYS A 37 5.71 8.59 7.54
CA LYS A 37 5.39 9.84 6.87
C LYS A 37 6.61 10.75 6.84
N ASP A 38 6.90 11.29 5.66
CA ASP A 38 7.94 12.30 5.51
C ASP A 38 7.39 13.64 5.98
N THR A 39 8.11 14.26 6.92
CA THR A 39 7.82 15.57 7.51
C THR A 39 9.01 16.50 7.33
N ASP A 40 8.84 17.79 7.62
CA ASP A 40 9.94 18.77 7.60
C ASP A 40 11.07 18.43 8.61
N PHE A 41 10.78 17.59 9.61
CA PHE A 41 11.71 17.17 10.64
C PHE A 41 12.31 15.77 10.40
N GLY A 42 11.95 15.13 9.29
CA GLY A 42 12.40 13.78 8.93
C GLY A 42 11.26 12.76 8.83
N GLU A 43 11.63 11.48 8.79
CA GLU A 43 10.69 10.35 8.72
C GLU A 43 10.09 10.07 10.11
N GLU A 44 8.76 10.10 10.20
CA GLU A 44 8.00 9.72 11.39
C GLU A 44 7.31 8.36 11.18
N GLU A 45 7.50 7.41 12.10
CA GLU A 45 6.78 6.14 12.07
C GLU A 45 5.36 6.32 12.63
N LEU A 46 4.35 5.98 11.83
CA LEU A 46 2.94 6.14 12.21
C LEU A 46 2.38 4.87 12.86
N VAL A 47 2.65 3.71 12.24
CA VAL A 47 2.10 2.42 12.67
C VAL A 47 2.86 1.27 12.02
N VAL A 48 2.88 0.12 12.70
CA VAL A 48 3.30 -1.18 12.13
C VAL A 48 2.06 -2.03 11.87
N LEU A 49 1.95 -2.59 10.66
CA LEU A 49 0.82 -3.41 10.23
C LEU A 49 1.30 -4.84 9.96
N CYS A 50 0.53 -5.83 10.39
CA CYS A 50 0.80 -7.25 10.22
C CYS A 50 -0.28 -7.96 9.41
N LYS A 51 -0.10 -9.27 9.21
CA LYS A 51 -1.05 -10.15 8.51
C LYS A 51 -2.50 -9.90 8.93
N GLY A 52 -3.37 -9.77 7.93
CA GLY A 52 -4.79 -9.50 8.08
C GLY A 52 -5.16 -8.02 8.07
N GLN A 53 -4.17 -7.12 8.20
CA GLN A 53 -4.36 -5.68 8.06
C GLN A 53 -4.12 -5.22 6.61
N TYR A 54 -4.46 -3.97 6.31
CA TYR A 54 -4.43 -3.43 4.96
C TYR A 54 -3.92 -1.98 4.93
N PHE A 55 -3.51 -1.52 3.75
CA PHE A 55 -3.08 -0.15 3.51
C PHE A 55 -3.34 0.31 2.07
N GLY A 56 -3.22 1.62 1.84
CA GLY A 56 -3.32 2.24 0.52
C GLY A 56 -4.74 2.65 0.10
N GLU A 57 -5.71 2.53 1.00
CA GLU A 57 -7.11 2.91 0.82
C GLU A 57 -7.30 4.42 0.68
N LYS A 58 -6.56 5.23 1.44
CA LYS A 58 -6.74 6.69 1.45
C LYS A 58 -6.50 7.34 0.09
N ALA A 59 -5.51 6.84 -0.66
CA ALA A 59 -5.21 7.36 -2.00
C ALA A 59 -6.33 7.10 -3.02
N LEU A 60 -7.27 6.20 -2.71
CA LEU A 60 -8.39 5.85 -3.60
C LEU A 60 -9.60 6.76 -3.43
N TYR A 61 -9.75 7.42 -2.28
CA TYR A 61 -10.88 8.31 -1.97
C TYR A 61 -10.48 9.78 -1.92
N ASP A 62 -9.36 10.12 -2.56
CA ASP A 62 -8.85 11.49 -2.56
C ASP A 62 -9.73 12.39 -3.46
N ASP A 63 -10.62 13.14 -2.82
CA ASP A 63 -11.56 14.08 -3.44
C ASP A 63 -10.86 15.23 -4.20
N SER A 64 -9.56 15.45 -3.98
CA SER A 64 -8.77 16.41 -4.77
C SER A 64 -8.52 15.94 -6.20
N GLY A 65 -8.77 14.65 -6.49
CA GLY A 65 -8.58 14.04 -7.80
C GLY A 65 -7.13 13.65 -8.11
N GLU A 66 -6.18 13.93 -7.23
CA GLU A 66 -4.76 13.63 -7.47
C GLU A 66 -4.39 12.16 -7.17
N ASN A 67 -5.19 11.48 -6.34
CA ASN A 67 -5.01 10.08 -5.92
C ASN A 67 -3.57 9.80 -5.44
N ARG A 68 -3.07 10.64 -4.54
CA ARG A 68 -1.68 10.58 -4.06
C ARG A 68 -1.56 9.71 -2.81
N ARG A 69 -0.42 9.02 -2.67
CA ARG A 69 -0.08 8.26 -1.46
C ARG A 69 0.27 9.21 -0.33
N HIS A 70 -0.41 9.10 0.80
CA HIS A 70 -0.23 10.00 1.95
C HIS A 70 0.90 9.60 2.91
N ALA A 71 1.48 8.41 2.71
CA ALA A 71 2.49 7.81 3.57
C ALA A 71 3.35 6.82 2.77
N ASN A 72 4.52 6.51 3.28
CA ASN A 72 5.36 5.42 2.83
C ASN A 72 4.93 4.11 3.51
N VAL A 73 5.17 2.98 2.84
CA VAL A 73 4.99 1.63 3.41
C VAL A 73 6.21 0.79 3.08
N ILE A 74 6.89 0.31 4.12
CA ILE A 74 8.16 -0.42 4.01
C ILE A 74 8.00 -1.81 4.62
N ALA A 75 8.43 -2.84 3.89
CA ALA A 75 8.48 -4.21 4.40
C ALA A 75 9.53 -4.33 5.51
N LEU A 76 9.14 -4.83 6.69
CA LEU A 76 10.08 -5.13 7.78
C LEU A 76 10.67 -6.54 7.65
N ASP A 77 9.89 -7.45 7.11
CA ASP A 77 10.23 -8.84 6.80
C ASP A 77 9.72 -9.17 5.38
N PRO A 78 9.93 -10.38 4.83
CA PRO A 78 9.31 -10.76 3.55
C PRO A 78 7.78 -10.71 3.63
N VAL A 79 7.18 -9.87 2.81
CA VAL A 79 5.74 -9.57 2.82
C VAL A 79 5.06 -10.14 1.60
N GLU A 80 3.89 -10.74 1.81
CA GLU A 80 2.95 -11.14 0.78
C GLU A 80 1.68 -10.27 0.89
N CYS A 81 1.27 -9.69 -0.23
CA CYS A 81 0.08 -8.86 -0.33
C CYS A 81 -0.89 -9.41 -1.37
N LEU A 82 -2.18 -9.42 -1.04
CA LEU A 82 -3.25 -9.46 -2.02
C LEU A 82 -3.56 -8.03 -2.45
N THR A 83 -3.53 -7.77 -3.75
CA THR A 83 -3.71 -6.43 -4.31
C THR A 83 -4.94 -6.33 -5.20
N LEU A 84 -5.61 -5.18 -5.12
CA LEU A 84 -6.65 -4.76 -6.06
C LEU A 84 -6.18 -3.51 -6.80
N ASP A 85 -6.24 -3.55 -8.13
CA ASP A 85 -6.01 -2.39 -8.98
C ASP A 85 -7.36 -1.89 -9.52
N ARG A 86 -7.61 -0.57 -9.41
CA ARG A 86 -8.81 0.08 -9.97
C ARG A 86 -9.02 -0.24 -11.46
N THR A 87 -7.95 -0.48 -12.21
CA THR A 87 -7.98 -0.81 -13.65
C THR A 87 -8.49 -2.24 -13.91
N CYS A 88 -8.29 -3.17 -12.97
CA CYS A 88 -8.75 -4.55 -13.14
C CYS A 88 -10.28 -4.68 -13.01
N VAL A 89 -10.93 -3.73 -12.35
CA VAL A 89 -12.39 -3.70 -12.17
C VAL A 89 -13.14 -3.32 -13.46
N PHE A 90 -12.51 -2.59 -14.40
CA PHE A 90 -13.17 -2.07 -15.61
C PHE A 90 -13.11 -2.98 -16.84
N LEU A 91 -12.40 -4.11 -16.80
CA LEU A 91 -12.29 -5.03 -17.95
C LEU A 91 -13.33 -6.16 -17.96
N ASN A 92 -14.34 -6.13 -17.08
CA ASN A 92 -15.34 -7.21 -16.98
C ASN A 92 -16.76 -6.75 -16.61
N ILE A 93 -17.15 -5.52 -17.01
CA ILE A 93 -18.58 -5.15 -17.08
C ILE A 93 -18.97 -4.80 -18.51
#